data_AF-A0A7J4S2B3-F1
#
_entry.id   AF-A0A7J4S2B3-F1
#
_cell.length_a   1.000
_cell.length_b   1.000
_cell.length_c   1.000
_cell.angle_alpha   90.00
_cell.angle_beta   90.00
_cell.angle_gamma   90.00
#
_symmetry.space_group_name_H-M   'P 1'
#
loop_
_entity.id
_entity.type
_entity.pdbx_description
1 polymer ?
#
loop_
_entity_poly.entity_id
_entity_poly.type
_entity_poly.pdbx_seq_one_letter_code
_entity_poly.pdbx_strand_id
1 'polypeptide(L)'
;MADRLVRDVAPRYRLSRPVFDPTDPGDLERMMALRGEFDDALLGRFQGAPSGEHGIGRLRADILPRVWGTEVYEPLRAVKDALDAHGLLNPGFLFSSLKWWETWGGLGDRQPS
;
A
#
# COMPACT_ATOMS: atom_id res chain seq x y z
N MET A 1 11.82 9.41 22.12
CA MET A 1 11.79 9.11 20.67
C MET A 1 10.47 9.56 20.03
N ALA A 2 9.30 9.13 20.54
CA ALA A 2 7.99 9.59 20.06
C ALA A 2 7.79 11.12 20.08
N ASP A 3 8.35 11.82 21.08
CA ASP A 3 8.20 13.27 21.24
C ASP A 3 8.89 14.08 20.11
N ARG A 4 10.01 13.57 19.57
CA ARG A 4 10.71 14.15 18.41
C ARG A 4 9.93 13.90 17.11
N LEU A 5 9.41 12.68 16.92
CA LEU A 5 8.61 12.31 15.74
C LEU A 5 7.36 13.20 15.61
N VAL A 6 6.66 13.41 16.72
CA VAL A 6 5.42 14.20 16.78
C VAL A 6 5.68 15.70 16.65
N ARG A 7 6.77 16.23 17.24
CA ARG A 7 7.09 17.66 17.16
C ARG A 7 7.73 18.08 15.84
N ASP A 8 8.64 17.27 15.31
CA ASP A 8 9.53 17.72 14.23
C ASP A 8 9.17 17.16 12.85
N VAL A 9 8.51 15.98 12.81
CA VAL A 9 8.21 15.26 11.55
C VAL A 9 6.73 15.39 11.18
N ALA A 10 5.81 15.14 12.13
CA ALA A 10 4.36 15.16 11.89
C ALA A 10 3.77 16.52 11.41
N PRO A 11 4.35 17.69 11.70
CA PRO A 11 3.89 18.95 11.11
C PRO A 11 4.42 19.18 9.68
N ARG A 12 5.59 18.61 9.34
CA ARG A 12 6.23 18.74 8.02
C ARG A 12 5.67 17.77 7.00
N TYR A 13 5.31 16.57 7.46
CA TYR A 13 4.71 15.52 6.66
C TYR A 13 3.35 15.23 7.29
N ARG A 14 2.24 15.32 6.54
CA ARG A 14 0.92 14.90 7.05
C ARG A 14 0.96 13.39 7.36
N LEU A 15 1.47 13.02 8.52
CA LEU A 15 1.63 11.63 8.92
C LEU A 15 0.25 11.08 9.32
N SER A 16 -0.16 10.01 8.65
CA SER A 16 -1.27 9.16 9.10
C SER A 16 -0.91 8.55 10.45
N ARG A 17 -1.89 8.32 11.32
CA ARG A 17 -1.66 7.58 12.57
C ARG A 17 -1.70 6.07 12.30
N PRO A 18 -0.88 5.27 12.98
CA PRO A 18 0.19 5.66 13.91
C PRO A 18 1.34 6.41 13.21
N VAL A 19 2.02 7.30 13.93
CA VAL A 19 3.09 8.12 13.37
C VAL A 19 4.34 7.25 13.20
N PHE A 20 4.87 7.19 11.97
CA PHE A 20 6.08 6.47 11.62
C PHE A 20 7.03 7.40 10.84
N ASP A 21 8.33 7.21 11.02
CA ASP A 21 9.40 7.73 10.16
C ASP A 21 9.81 6.65 9.16
N PRO A 22 9.39 6.74 7.88
CA PRO A 22 9.70 5.72 6.88
C PRO A 22 11.18 5.68 6.47
N THR A 23 12.00 6.64 6.94
CA THR A 23 13.46 6.64 6.72
C THR A 23 14.21 5.91 7.82
N ASP A 24 13.57 5.62 8.96
CA ASP A 24 14.11 4.73 9.98
C ASP A 24 13.78 3.26 9.65
N PRO A 25 14.78 2.37 9.49
CA PRO A 25 14.54 0.97 9.15
C PRO A 25 13.64 0.25 10.16
N GLY A 26 13.74 0.59 11.44
CA GLY A 26 12.92 -0.02 12.49
C GLY A 26 11.45 0.41 12.41
N ASP A 27 11.17 1.67 12.13
CA ASP A 27 9.81 2.16 11.86
C ASP A 27 9.25 1.54 10.57
N LEU A 28 10.06 1.39 9.51
CA LEU A 28 9.64 0.74 8.26
C LEU A 28 9.22 -0.72 8.48
N GLU A 29 10.03 -1.51 9.21
CA GLU A 29 9.66 -2.88 9.57
C GLU A 29 8.35 -2.93 10.37
N ARG A 30 8.17 -2.02 11.33
CA ARG A 30 6.94 -1.91 12.12
C ARG A 30 5.73 -1.52 11.27
N MET A 31 5.89 -0.65 10.28
CA MET A 31 4.82 -0.32 9.31
C MET A 31 4.42 -1.54 8.48
N MET A 32 5.40 -2.31 8.01
CA MET A 32 5.17 -3.53 7.23
C MET A 32 4.41 -4.58 8.04
N ALA A 33 4.84 -4.85 9.27
CA ALA A 33 4.16 -5.77 10.17
C ALA A 33 2.73 -5.32 10.48
N LEU A 34 2.55 -4.05 10.89
CA LEU A 34 1.24 -3.49 11.21
C LEU A 34 0.28 -3.56 10.02
N ARG A 35 0.77 -3.25 8.81
CA ARG A 35 -0.06 -3.31 7.60
C ARG A 35 -0.54 -4.73 7.31
N GLY A 36 0.33 -5.73 7.45
CA GLY A 36 -0.03 -7.14 7.28
C GLY A 36 -1.08 -7.59 8.30
N GLU A 37 -0.84 -7.31 9.59
CA GLU A 37 -1.78 -7.64 10.68
C GLU A 37 -3.15 -6.98 10.48
N PHE A 38 -3.15 -5.71 10.05
CA PHE A 38 -4.38 -4.98 9.76
C PHE A 38 -5.15 -5.62 8.59
N ASP A 39 -4.49 -5.90 7.48
CA ASP A 39 -5.13 -6.50 6.29
C ASP A 39 -5.69 -7.90 6.62
N ASP A 40 -4.97 -8.70 7.41
CA ASP A 40 -5.44 -10.03 7.84
C ASP A 40 -6.64 -9.96 8.78
N ALA A 41 -6.62 -9.04 9.76
CA ALA A 41 -7.75 -8.82 10.63
C ALA A 41 -8.96 -8.30 9.85
N LEU A 42 -8.75 -7.34 8.96
CA LEU A 42 -9.81 -6.71 8.18
C LEU A 42 -10.50 -7.73 7.27
N LEU A 43 -9.74 -8.46 6.46
CA LEU A 43 -10.29 -9.37 5.44
C LEU A 43 -10.77 -10.68 6.07
N GLY A 44 -10.05 -11.21 7.05
CA GLY A 44 -10.36 -12.50 7.66
C GLY A 44 -11.39 -12.39 8.78
N ARG A 45 -11.09 -11.59 9.82
CA ARG A 45 -11.91 -11.53 11.03
C ARG A 45 -13.13 -10.64 10.85
N PHE A 46 -12.96 -9.46 10.26
CA PHE A 46 -14.02 -8.46 10.18
C PHE A 46 -14.78 -8.50 8.87
N GLN A 47 -14.27 -9.23 7.86
CA GLN A 47 -14.82 -9.28 6.50
C GLN A 47 -15.10 -7.87 5.95
N GLY A 48 -14.23 -6.92 6.29
CA GLY A 48 -14.38 -5.51 5.96
C GLY A 48 -13.74 -5.14 4.62
N ALA A 49 -14.07 -3.95 4.13
CA ALA A 49 -13.48 -3.40 2.90
C ALA A 49 -12.23 -2.55 3.23
N PRO A 50 -11.13 -2.67 2.46
CA PRO A 50 -9.89 -1.92 2.66
C PRO A 50 -10.00 -0.43 2.27
N SER A 51 -11.07 -0.05 1.59
CA SER A 51 -11.39 1.35 1.29
C SER A 51 -12.89 1.54 1.04
N GLY A 52 -13.42 2.73 1.40
CA GLY A 52 -14.82 3.12 1.18
C GLY A 52 -14.99 4.31 0.21
N GLU A 53 -14.16 5.36 0.34
CA GLU A 53 -14.31 6.62 -0.42
C GLU A 53 -13.06 7.02 -1.22
N HIS A 54 -11.90 6.45 -0.89
CA HIS A 54 -10.64 6.75 -1.55
C HIS A 54 -10.16 5.59 -2.43
N GLY A 55 -9.36 5.89 -3.44
CA GLY A 55 -8.80 4.88 -4.32
C GLY A 55 -7.92 3.86 -3.58
N ILE A 56 -7.93 2.62 -4.05
CA ILE A 56 -7.04 1.54 -3.59
C ILE A 56 -5.59 1.89 -3.93
N GLY A 57 -5.34 2.15 -5.21
CA GLY A 57 -4.02 2.48 -5.77
C GLY A 57 -2.98 1.38 -5.58
N ARG A 58 -1.75 1.71 -5.99
CA ARG A 58 -0.61 0.77 -5.98
C ARG A 58 -0.29 0.19 -4.60
N LEU A 59 -0.52 0.97 -3.54
CA LEU A 59 -0.24 0.59 -2.14
C LEU A 59 -1.06 -0.60 -1.62
N ARG A 60 -2.13 -0.98 -2.33
CA ARG A 60 -3.00 -2.09 -1.94
C ARG A 60 -3.20 -3.09 -3.06
N ALA A 61 -2.47 -2.94 -4.17
CA ALA A 61 -2.60 -3.83 -5.33
C ALA A 61 -2.30 -5.30 -4.96
N ASP A 62 -1.37 -5.53 -4.04
CA ASP A 62 -0.95 -6.84 -3.56
C ASP A 62 -2.02 -7.60 -2.78
N ILE A 63 -2.99 -6.91 -2.17
CA ILE A 63 -4.09 -7.54 -1.42
C ILE A 63 -5.36 -7.71 -2.24
N LEU A 64 -5.49 -7.05 -3.40
CA LEU A 64 -6.70 -7.08 -4.21
C LEU A 64 -7.17 -8.49 -4.63
N PRO A 65 -6.31 -9.47 -4.94
CA PRO A 65 -6.76 -10.84 -5.19
C PRO A 65 -7.53 -11.45 -4.01
N ARG A 66 -7.17 -11.10 -2.77
CA ARG A 66 -7.87 -11.57 -1.56
C ARG A 66 -9.18 -10.81 -1.33
N VAL A 67 -9.22 -9.53 -1.71
CA VAL A 67 -10.40 -8.66 -1.55
C VAL A 67 -11.50 -9.02 -2.53
N TRP A 68 -11.13 -9.23 -3.79
CA TRP A 68 -12.09 -9.46 -4.88
C TRP A 68 -12.33 -10.93 -5.18
N GLY A 69 -11.45 -11.82 -4.73
CA GLY A 69 -11.48 -13.21 -5.16
C GLY A 69 -11.06 -13.37 -6.62
N THR A 70 -10.74 -14.60 -7.00
CA THR A 70 -10.30 -14.94 -8.37
C THR A 70 -11.38 -14.66 -9.42
N GLU A 71 -12.64 -14.83 -9.03
CA GLU A 71 -13.82 -14.70 -9.86
C GLU A 71 -14.09 -13.25 -10.32
N VAL A 72 -13.60 -12.25 -9.59
CA VAL A 72 -13.68 -10.84 -9.98
C VAL A 72 -12.31 -10.32 -10.44
N TYR A 73 -11.22 -10.73 -9.78
CA TYR A 73 -9.88 -10.25 -10.08
C TYR A 73 -9.44 -10.61 -11.52
N GLU A 74 -9.60 -11.87 -11.93
CA GLU A 74 -9.13 -12.33 -13.24
C GLU A 74 -9.90 -11.69 -14.42
N PRO A 75 -11.25 -11.56 -14.40
CA PRO A 75 -11.95 -10.84 -15.45
C PRO A 75 -11.53 -9.37 -15.56
N LEU A 76 -11.35 -8.67 -14.44
CA LEU A 76 -10.89 -7.26 -14.46
C LEU A 76 -9.47 -7.13 -15.03
N ARG A 77 -8.58 -8.07 -14.68
CA ARG A 77 -7.24 -8.15 -15.25
C ARG A 77 -7.29 -8.39 -16.76
N ALA A 78 -8.12 -9.33 -17.21
CA ALA A 78 -8.29 -9.63 -18.64
C ALA A 78 -8.81 -8.42 -19.43
N VAL A 79 -9.74 -7.64 -18.87
CA VAL A 79 -10.20 -6.38 -19.48
C VAL A 79 -9.05 -5.38 -19.61
N LYS A 80 -8.23 -5.23 -18.56
CA LYS A 80 -7.06 -4.35 -18.60
C LYS A 80 -6.05 -4.80 -19.65
N ASP A 81 -5.77 -6.10 -19.74
CA ASP A 81 -4.82 -6.66 -20.71
C ASP A 81 -5.33 -6.48 -22.15
N ALA A 82 -6.64 -6.61 -22.39
CA ALA A 82 -7.25 -6.37 -23.70
C ALA A 82 -7.20 -4.90 -24.13
N LEU A 83 -7.37 -3.96 -23.19
CA LEU A 83 -7.37 -2.52 -23.48
C LEU A 83 -5.96 -1.90 -23.49
N ASP A 84 -4.96 -2.59 -22.93
CA ASP A 84 -3.60 -2.08 -22.78
C ASP A 84 -2.57 -3.21 -22.94
N ALA A 85 -2.55 -3.81 -24.12
CA ALA A 85 -1.67 -4.93 -24.47
C ALA A 85 -0.17 -4.62 -24.32
N HIS A 86 0.20 -3.33 -24.32
CA HIS A 86 1.58 -2.87 -24.14
C HIS A 86 1.88 -2.39 -22.72
N GLY A 87 0.90 -2.42 -21.80
CA GLY A 87 1.11 -2.06 -20.40
C GLY A 87 1.42 -0.58 -20.15
N LEU A 88 0.99 0.33 -21.03
CA LEU A 88 1.27 1.77 -20.96
C LEU A 88 0.38 2.51 -19.95
N LEU A 89 -0.83 1.99 -19.70
CA LEU A 89 -1.82 2.62 -18.83
C LEU A 89 -1.56 2.22 -17.37
N ASN A 90 -0.65 2.96 -16.73
CA ASN A 90 -0.35 2.89 -15.30
C ASN A 90 -0.07 1.45 -14.79
N PRO A 91 1.03 0.82 -15.24
CA PRO A 91 1.35 -0.56 -14.89
C PRO A 91 1.50 -0.74 -13.38
N GLY A 92 1.07 -1.91 -12.90
CA GLY A 92 1.18 -2.30 -11.49
C GLY A 92 0.25 -1.56 -10.52
N PHE A 93 -0.69 -0.73 -11.00
CA PHE A 93 -1.50 0.11 -10.10
C PHE A 93 -2.64 -0.64 -9.40
N LEU A 94 -3.30 -1.56 -10.09
CA LEU A 94 -4.34 -2.45 -9.54
C LEU A 94 -3.95 -3.92 -9.65
N PHE A 95 -3.26 -4.28 -10.73
CA PHE A 95 -2.79 -5.63 -11.00
C PHE A 95 -1.28 -5.67 -10.85
N SER A 96 -0.81 -6.16 -9.70
CA SER A 96 0.61 -6.25 -9.36
C SER A 96 0.83 -7.44 -8.43
N SER A 97 1.92 -8.17 -8.65
CA SER A 97 2.45 -9.15 -7.71
C SER A 97 3.48 -8.56 -6.73
N LEU A 98 3.97 -7.36 -7.01
CA LEU A 98 4.91 -6.64 -6.14
C LEU A 98 4.22 -6.25 -4.84
N LYS A 99 4.96 -6.38 -3.74
CA LYS A 99 4.50 -5.96 -2.42
C LYS A 99 4.41 -4.44 -2.34
N TRP A 100 3.52 -3.95 -1.48
CA TRP A 100 3.28 -2.52 -1.39
C TRP A 100 4.53 -1.71 -1.03
N TRP A 101 5.47 -2.23 -0.22
CA TRP A 101 6.72 -1.53 0.11
C TRP A 101 7.71 -1.47 -1.07
N GLU A 102 7.73 -2.48 -1.94
CA GLU A 102 8.53 -2.47 -3.18
C GLU A 102 8.00 -1.40 -4.15
N THR A 103 6.69 -1.16 -4.10
CA THR A 103 6.02 -0.18 -4.97
C THR A 103 5.94 1.24 -4.40
N TRP A 104 6.22 1.41 -3.11
CA TRP A 104 6.17 2.69 -2.41
C TRP A 104 7.41 3.57 -2.67
N GLY A 105 8.44 2.99 -3.28
CA GLY A 105 9.49 3.72 -3.99
C GLY A 105 10.88 3.46 -3.44
N GLY A 106 11.89 3.50 -4.31
CA GLY A 106 13.29 3.73 -3.95
C GLY A 106 13.51 5.08 -3.22
N LEU A 107 12.83 5.27 -2.10
CA LEU A 107 12.97 6.32 -1.10
C LEU A 107 14.07 5.99 -0.10
N GLY A 108 14.46 4.70 0.03
CA GLY A 108 15.75 4.34 0.63
C GLY A 108 16.93 5.01 -0.07
N ASP A 109 16.79 5.33 -1.36
CA ASP A 109 17.79 6.06 -2.15
C ASP A 109 17.61 7.59 -2.09
N ARG A 110 16.50 8.09 -1.50
CA ARG A 110 16.26 9.53 -1.37
C ARG A 110 16.83 10.02 -0.05
N GLN A 111 18.05 10.57 -0.13
CA GLN A 111 18.62 11.39 0.93
C GLN A 111 17.69 12.59 1.22
N PRO A 112 17.45 12.95 2.50
CA PRO A 112 16.74 14.18 2.81
C PRO A 112 17.56 15.38 2.28
N SER A 113 16.88 16.29 1.57
CA SER A 113 17.45 17.59 1.17
C SER A 113 17.73 18.47 2.38
#